data_AF-A0A935YP32-F1
#
_entry.id   AF-A0A935YP32-F1
#
_cell.length_a   1.000
_cell.length_b   1.000
_cell.length_c   1.000
_cell.angle_alpha   90.00
_cell.angle_beta   90.00
_cell.angle_gamma   90.00
#
_symmetry.space_group_name_H-M   'P 1'
#
loop_
_entity.id
_entity.type
_entity.pdbx_description
1 polymer ?
#
loop_
_entity_poly.entity_id
_entity_poly.type
_entity_poly.pdbx_seq_one_letter_code
_entity_poly.pdbx_strand_id
1 'polypeptide(L)'
;MLAVLVLGACASDETVYEKGVADYEPIYCYQTIGSVDCHRRPKPRDAARLVNHYGPPPRAYDPPDLVEEKALQAPPEATGADTAAAMPEARTAANEKPGGWTTWLPILSVVFGAFQVGAAFLF
;
A
#
# COMPACT_ATOMS: atom_id res chain seq x y z
N MET A 1 19.43 6.88 -26.16
CA MET A 1 18.11 6.21 -26.13
C MET A 1 18.16 4.72 -26.47
N LEU A 2 19.01 4.25 -27.38
CA LEU A 2 19.12 2.82 -27.73
C LEU A 2 19.54 1.91 -26.55
N ALA A 3 20.41 2.39 -25.65
CA ALA A 3 20.90 1.62 -24.51
C ALA A 3 19.82 1.29 -23.47
N VAL A 4 18.80 2.15 -23.30
CA VAL A 4 17.70 1.94 -22.33
C VAL A 4 16.77 0.82 -22.78
N LEU A 5 16.62 0.62 -24.09
CA LEU A 5 15.76 -0.42 -24.67
C LEU A 5 16.39 -1.82 -24.55
N VAL A 6 17.72 -1.93 -24.54
CA VAL A 6 18.44 -3.21 -24.44
C VAL A 6 18.38 -3.78 -23.01
N LEU A 7 18.27 -2.93 -21.99
CA LEU A 7 18.20 -3.33 -20.58
C LEU A 7 16.82 -3.85 -20.14
N GLY A 8 15.76 -3.61 -20.92
CA GLY A 8 14.38 -4.00 -20.58
C GLY A 8 13.97 -5.40 -21.06
N ALA A 9 14.80 -6.09 -21.84
CA ALA A 9 14.41 -7.30 -22.56
C ALA A 9 14.42 -8.60 -21.74
N CYS A 10 14.85 -8.58 -20.47
CA CYS A 10 15.01 -9.80 -19.65
C CYS A 10 13.93 -9.98 -18.56
N ALA A 11 12.80 -9.26 -18.60
CA ALA A 11 11.77 -9.34 -17.56
C ALA A 11 10.67 -10.39 -17.82
N SER A 12 10.83 -11.24 -18.85
CA SER A 12 9.74 -12.04 -19.43
C SER A 12 9.76 -13.53 -19.09
N ASP A 13 10.71 -14.01 -18.29
CA ASP A 13 10.85 -15.44 -18.01
C ASP A 13 10.19 -15.84 -16.69
N GLU A 14 9.49 -16.98 -16.69
CA GLU A 14 9.02 -17.63 -15.47
C GLU A 14 10.21 -17.90 -14.55
N THR A 15 10.15 -17.34 -13.35
CA THR A 15 11.30 -17.41 -12.44
C THR A 15 11.46 -18.85 -11.88
N VAL A 16 12.68 -19.24 -11.51
CA VAL A 16 12.93 -20.53 -10.82
C VAL A 16 12.04 -20.68 -9.57
N TYR A 17 11.73 -19.55 -8.94
CA TYR A 17 10.79 -19.48 -7.84
C TYR A 17 9.38 -19.92 -8.24
N GLU A 18 8.81 -19.37 -9.32
CA GLU A 18 7.46 -19.72 -9.81
C GLU A 18 7.32 -21.23 -10.06
N LYS A 19 8.34 -21.88 -10.62
CA LYS A 19 8.37 -23.34 -10.80
C LYS A 19 8.42 -24.12 -9.48
N GLY A 20 9.15 -23.60 -8.50
CA GLY A 20 9.26 -24.23 -7.18
C GLY A 20 8.02 -24.08 -6.30
N VAL A 21 7.18 -23.07 -6.57
CA VAL A 21 5.95 -22.81 -5.80
C VAL A 21 4.67 -23.15 -6.57
N ALA A 22 4.78 -23.66 -7.80
CA ALA A 22 3.64 -23.98 -8.66
C ALA A 22 2.68 -25.02 -8.05
N ASP A 23 3.22 -25.98 -7.28
CA ASP A 23 2.44 -27.06 -6.68
C ASP A 23 1.82 -26.69 -5.31
N TYR A 24 2.09 -25.49 -4.81
CA TYR A 24 1.60 -25.04 -3.51
C TYR A 24 0.31 -24.22 -3.64
N GLU A 25 -0.52 -24.26 -2.59
CA GLU A 25 -1.73 -23.44 -2.52
C GLU A 25 -1.35 -21.95 -2.53
N PRO A 26 -1.87 -21.16 -3.51
CA PRO A 26 -1.46 -19.77 -3.65
C PRO A 26 -2.06 -18.88 -2.55
N ILE A 27 -1.31 -17.88 -2.13
CA ILE A 27 -1.71 -16.90 -1.12
C ILE A 27 -1.34 -15.49 -1.59
N TYR A 28 -2.32 -14.58 -1.59
CA TYR A 28 -2.19 -13.18 -1.98
C TYR A 28 -2.48 -12.29 -0.78
N CYS A 29 -1.52 -11.48 -0.37
CA CYS A 29 -1.62 -10.63 0.82
C CYS A 29 -1.73 -9.15 0.43
N TYR A 30 -2.71 -8.46 1.00
CA TYR A 30 -3.08 -7.09 0.68
C TYR A 30 -2.97 -6.18 1.90
N GLN A 31 -2.49 -4.96 1.70
CA GLN A 31 -2.45 -3.94 2.74
C GLN A 31 -3.85 -3.38 3.00
N THR A 32 -4.28 -3.45 4.25
CA THR A 32 -5.47 -2.75 4.76
C THR A 32 -5.04 -1.55 5.62
N ILE A 33 -6.01 -0.79 6.15
CA ILE A 33 -5.75 0.40 6.96
C ILE A 33 -4.96 0.07 8.25
N GLY A 34 -5.09 -1.14 8.79
CA GLY A 34 -4.44 -1.52 10.06
C GLY A 34 -3.75 -2.88 10.06
N SER A 35 -3.80 -3.64 8.98
CA SER A 35 -3.24 -5.00 8.92
C SER A 35 -2.93 -5.45 7.49
N VAL A 36 -2.35 -6.63 7.36
CA VAL A 36 -2.26 -7.36 6.09
C VAL A 36 -3.30 -8.48 6.11
N ASP A 37 -4.13 -8.56 5.08
CA ASP A 37 -5.14 -9.60 4.91
C ASP A 37 -4.76 -10.50 3.72
N CYS A 38 -4.83 -11.82 3.90
CA CYS A 38 -4.32 -12.79 2.94
C CYS A 38 -5.45 -13.71 2.44
N HIS A 39 -5.48 -13.91 1.12
CA HIS A 39 -6.53 -14.65 0.44
C HIS A 39 -5.96 -15.68 -0.51
N ARG A 40 -6.68 -16.78 -0.73
CA ARG A 40 -6.29 -17.83 -1.68
C ARG A 40 -6.46 -17.46 -3.14
N ARG A 41 -7.30 -16.45 -3.41
CA ARG A 41 -7.53 -15.92 -4.75
C ARG A 41 -7.16 -14.45 -4.79
N PRO A 42 -6.60 -13.97 -5.91
CA PRO A 42 -6.34 -12.56 -6.05
C PRO A 42 -7.66 -11.78 -6.10
N LYS A 43 -7.66 -10.61 -5.46
CA LYS A 43 -8.74 -9.62 -5.50
C LYS A 43 -8.39 -8.55 -6.53
N PRO A 44 -9.04 -8.52 -7.71
CA PRO A 44 -8.74 -7.52 -8.75
C PRO A 44 -8.96 -6.09 -8.26
N ARG A 45 -9.99 -5.88 -7.43
CA ARG A 45 -10.34 -4.58 -6.85
C ARG A 45 -9.20 -3.96 -6.03
N ASP A 46 -8.42 -4.80 -5.35
CA ASP A 46 -7.37 -4.37 -4.43
C ASP A 46 -5.96 -4.60 -5.01
N ALA A 47 -5.85 -4.81 -6.33
CA ALA A 47 -4.57 -5.12 -6.99
C ALA A 47 -3.46 -4.10 -6.69
N ALA A 48 -3.82 -2.81 -6.56
CA ALA A 48 -2.88 -1.73 -6.22
C ALA A 48 -2.33 -1.81 -4.78
N ARG A 49 -2.94 -2.63 -3.91
CA ARG A 49 -2.57 -2.80 -2.50
C ARG A 49 -1.91 -4.15 -2.22
N LEU A 50 -1.59 -4.92 -3.26
CA LEU A 50 -0.91 -6.20 -3.09
C LEU A 50 0.50 -5.94 -2.56
N VAL A 51 0.80 -6.48 -1.37
CA VAL A 51 2.12 -6.34 -0.75
C VAL A 51 3.01 -7.54 -1.02
N ASN A 52 2.44 -8.74 -1.12
CA ASN A 52 3.17 -9.95 -1.46
C ASN A 52 2.23 -11.04 -1.98
N HIS A 53 2.80 -12.03 -2.66
CA HIS A 53 2.11 -13.26 -3.05
C HIS A 53 3.04 -14.46 -2.94
N TYR A 54 2.45 -15.63 -2.72
CA TYR A 54 3.07 -16.94 -2.79
C TYR A 54 2.32 -17.76 -3.83
N GLY A 55 3.03 -18.31 -4.81
CA GLY A 55 2.41 -18.99 -5.96
C GLY A 55 2.45 -18.16 -7.24
N PRO A 56 1.57 -18.44 -8.22
CA PRO A 56 1.54 -17.75 -9.51
C PRO A 56 1.27 -16.26 -9.36
N PRO A 57 1.85 -15.42 -10.23
CA PRO A 57 1.64 -13.98 -10.15
C PRO A 57 0.16 -13.62 -10.45
N PRO A 58 -0.38 -12.54 -9.86
CA PRO A 58 -1.79 -12.17 -10.01
C PRO A 58 -2.19 -11.88 -11.47
N ARG A 59 -1.22 -11.51 -12.31
CA ARG A 59 -1.39 -11.31 -13.76
C ARG A 59 -1.84 -12.58 -14.51
N ALA A 60 -1.66 -13.75 -13.91
CA ALA A 60 -2.13 -15.03 -14.47
C ALA A 60 -3.65 -15.21 -14.34
N TYR A 61 -4.34 -14.34 -13.59
CA TYR A 61 -5.78 -14.42 -13.40
C TYR A 61 -6.48 -13.42 -14.31
N ASP A 62 -7.45 -13.90 -15.10
CA ASP A 62 -8.29 -13.05 -15.92
C ASP A 62 -9.11 -12.11 -15.02
N PRO A 63 -9.05 -10.79 -15.25
CA PRO A 63 -9.92 -9.86 -14.54
C PRO A 63 -11.38 -10.18 -14.90
N PRO A 64 -12.31 -10.10 -13.94
CA PRO A 64 -13.72 -10.31 -14.22
C PRO A 64 -14.21 -9.27 -15.23
N ASP A 65 -15.12 -9.68 -16.11
CA ASP A 65 -15.78 -8.76 -17.04
C ASP A 65 -16.34 -7.57 -16.25
N LEU A 66 -16.00 -6.36 -16.70
CA LEU A 66 -16.49 -5.14 -16.10
C LEU A 66 -18.02 -5.15 -16.22
N VAL A 67 -18.69 -5.33 -15.08
CA VAL A 67 -20.15 -5.27 -15.04
C VAL A 67 -20.55 -3.87 -15.47
N GLU A 68 -21.35 -3.80 -16.53
CA GLU A 68 -21.90 -2.56 -17.07
C GLU A 68 -22.46 -1.72 -15.93
N GLU A 69 -21.92 -0.51 -15.78
CA GLU A 69 -22.16 0.35 -14.62
C GLU A 69 -23.65 0.64 -14.52
N LYS A 70 -24.31 0.00 -13.55
CA LYS A 70 -25.74 0.19 -13.34
C LYS A 70 -25.96 1.66 -13.00
N ALA A 71 -26.71 2.36 -13.84
CA ALA A 71 -27.02 3.77 -13.64
C ALA A 71 -27.46 3.99 -12.18
N LEU A 72 -26.65 4.76 -11.44
CA LEU A 72 -26.93 5.11 -10.06
C LEU A 72 -28.23 5.90 -10.05
N GLN A 73 -29.31 5.29 -9.57
CA GLN A 73 -30.53 6.03 -9.29
C GLN A 73 -30.29 6.84 -8.03
N ALA A 74 -30.56 8.14 -8.10
CA ALA A 74 -30.50 8.99 -6.92
C ALA A 74 -31.45 8.44 -5.85
N PRO A 75 -31.03 8.36 -4.58
CA PRO A 75 -31.94 8.11 -3.48
C PRO A 75 -33.10 9.13 -3.54
N PRO A 76 -34.33 8.75 -3.18
CA PRO A 76 -35.45 9.69 -3.13
C PRO A 76 -35.10 10.89 -2.24
N GLU A 77 -35.44 12.09 -2.68
CA GLU A 77 -35.15 13.32 -1.94
C GLU A 77 -35.82 13.27 -0.56
N ALA A 78 -35.00 13.30 0.49
CA ALA A 78 -35.49 13.40 1.86
C ALA A 78 -36.12 14.79 2.05
N THR A 79 -37.44 14.84 2.16
CA THR A 79 -38.16 16.02 2.63
C THR A 79 -37.75 16.28 4.08
N GLY A 80 -36.97 17.33 4.31
CA GLY A 80 -36.25 17.57 5.57
C GLY A 80 -37.13 17.70 6.81
N ALA A 81 -37.09 16.69 7.67
CA ALA A 81 -37.61 16.77 9.03
C ALA A 81 -36.60 16.35 10.12
N ASP A 82 -35.37 15.99 9.74
CA ASP A 82 -34.48 15.20 10.62
C ASP A 82 -33.02 15.68 10.67
N THR A 83 -32.62 16.74 9.94
CA THR A 83 -31.25 17.29 10.00
C THR A 83 -31.05 18.38 11.07
N ALA A 84 -31.47 18.12 12.31
CA ALA A 84 -31.16 19.00 13.45
C ALA A 84 -30.37 18.31 14.58
N ALA A 85 -29.94 17.05 14.39
CA ALA A 85 -29.16 16.34 15.40
C ALA A 85 -27.86 15.78 14.80
N ALA A 86 -26.76 16.06 15.49
CA ALA A 86 -25.42 15.49 15.30
C ALA A 86 -24.58 16.08 14.16
N MET A 87 -24.18 17.35 14.33
CA MET A 87 -22.81 17.73 14.01
C MET A 87 -22.11 18.04 15.33
N PRO A 88 -21.30 17.13 15.91
CA PRO A 88 -20.48 17.49 17.05
C PRO A 88 -19.38 18.44 16.58
N GLU A 89 -19.24 19.52 17.35
CA GLU A 89 -18.20 20.55 17.26
C GLU A 89 -16.86 20.01 16.73
N ALA A 90 -16.37 20.67 15.68
CA ALA A 90 -14.99 20.56 15.25
C ALA A 90 -14.09 20.85 16.46
N ARG A 91 -13.36 19.82 16.92
CA ARG A 91 -12.31 19.97 17.94
C ARG A 91 -11.32 21.02 17.44
N THR A 92 -11.15 22.05 18.25
CA THR A 92 -10.13 23.07 18.13
C THR A 92 -8.77 22.42 17.96
N ALA A 93 -8.14 22.64 16.80
CA ALA A 93 -6.72 22.40 16.57
C ALA A 93 -5.93 23.45 17.38
N ALA A 94 -5.93 23.30 18.70
CA ALA A 94 -5.23 24.17 19.61
C ALA A 94 -3.95 23.47 20.10
N ASN A 95 -2.82 23.90 19.54
CA ASN A 95 -1.61 24.17 20.30
C ASN A 95 -1.02 22.98 21.09
N GLU A 96 -0.58 21.94 20.39
CA GLU A 96 0.38 20.99 20.96
C GLU A 96 1.77 21.62 20.99
N LYS A 97 2.30 21.87 22.20
CA LYS A 97 3.72 22.21 22.38
C LYS A 97 4.56 21.08 21.76
N PRO A 98 5.63 21.39 21.00
CA PRO A 98 6.51 20.36 20.47
C PRO A 98 6.99 19.48 21.63
N GLY A 99 6.61 18.19 21.60
CA GLY A 99 6.87 17.25 22.67
C GLY A 99 8.37 17.13 22.93
N GLY A 100 8.78 16.91 24.18
CA GLY A 100 10.18 16.95 24.60
C GLY A 100 11.15 16.08 23.79
N TRP A 101 10.67 15.06 23.08
CA TRP A 101 11.46 14.26 22.15
C TRP A 101 11.90 15.03 20.89
N THR A 102 11.08 15.95 20.37
CA THR A 102 11.45 16.78 19.22
C THR A 102 12.61 17.73 19.51
N THR A 103 12.82 18.09 20.79
CA THR A 103 14.01 18.82 21.24
C THR A 103 15.32 18.03 21.04
N TRP A 104 15.26 16.69 21.05
CA TRP A 104 16.43 15.81 20.92
C TRP A 104 16.76 15.36 19.49
N LEU A 105 15.85 15.56 18.54
CA LEU A 105 16.05 15.24 17.12
C LEU A 105 17.35 15.78 16.51
N PRO A 106 17.72 17.07 16.68
CA PRO A 106 18.96 17.58 16.08
C PRO A 106 20.22 16.92 16.67
N ILE A 107 20.20 16.59 17.96
CA ILE A 107 21.32 15.92 18.63
C ILE A 107 21.49 14.50 18.10
N LEU A 108 20.39 13.75 17.98
CA LEU A 108 20.40 12.40 17.41
C LEU A 108 20.90 12.40 15.95
N SER A 109 20.51 13.41 15.17
CA SER A 109 20.97 13.56 13.78
C SER A 109 22.49 13.76 13.68
N VAL A 110 23.08 14.57 14.57
CA VAL A 110 24.53 14.81 14.59
C VAL A 110 25.30 13.56 15.03
N VAL A 111 24.83 12.87 16.06
CA VAL A 111 25.46 11.63 16.56
C VAL A 111 25.42 10.53 15.50
N PHE A 112 24.29 10.36 14.81
CA PHE A 112 24.16 9.38 13.74
C PHE A 112 25.08 9.71 12.55
N GLY A 113 25.17 10.98 12.16
CA GLY A 113 26.10 11.42 11.13
C GLY A 113 27.57 11.16 11.51
N ALA A 114 27.95 11.48 12.75
CA ALA A 114 29.31 11.23 13.25
C ALA A 114 29.65 9.73 13.30
N PHE A 115 28.67 8.88 13.63
CA PHE A 115 28.85 7.43 13.61
C PHE A 115 29.05 6.88 12.19
N GLN A 116 28.28 7.36 11.20
CA GLN A 116 28.47 6.95 9.80
C GLN A 116 29.86 7.31 9.28
N VAL A 117 30.32 8.53 9.57
CA VAL A 117 31.65 8.97 9.17
C VAL A 117 32.72 8.15 9.89
N GLY A 118 32.59 7.96 11.21
CA GLY A 118 33.54 7.15 11.99
C GLY A 118 33.62 5.69 11.53
N ALA A 119 32.49 5.07 11.18
CA ALA A 119 32.45 3.71 10.66
C ALA A 119 33.12 3.59 9.28
N ALA A 120 33.03 4.63 8.45
CA ALA A 120 33.68 4.67 7.14
C ALA A 120 35.21 4.80 7.19
N PHE A 121 35.78 5.17 8.35
CA PHE A 121 37.24 5.25 8.56
C PHE A 121 37.80 4.06 9.36
N LEU A 122 36.96 3.11 9.76
CA LEU A 122 37.33 1.90 10.50
C LEU A 122 37.33 0.62 9.65
N PHE A 123 37.03 0.73 8.36
CA PHE A 123 37.17 -0.29 7.31
C PHE A 123 37.96 0.28 6.13
#